data_AF-A0AAV9L9J6-F1
#
_entry.id   AF-A0AAV9L9J6-F1
#
_cell.length_a   1.000
_cell.length_b   1.000
_cell.length_c   1.000
_cell.angle_alpha   90.00
_cell.angle_beta   90.00
_cell.angle_gamma   90.00
#
_symmetry.space_group_name_H-M   'P 1'
#
loop_
_entity.id
_entity.type
_entity.pdbx_description
1 polymer ?
#
loop_
_entity_poly.entity_id
_entity_poly.type
_entity_poly.pdbx_seq_one_letter_code
_entity_poly.pdbx_strand_id
1 'polypeptide(L)'
;MNPLRHIQNINAKEASLGISYYQASWHTRYKDSAYVFVGGIPFDLTEGDLLAVFSQYGEVVDVNLVRDKGTGKSKGFGFVAYEDQRSTNLAVDNLNGAQILGRIIRVDHVTSYKKKEEGDEGTERKKREG
;
A
#
# COMPACT_ATOMS: atom_id res chain seq x y z
N MET A 1 -19.90 3.31 -5.29
CA MET A 1 -19.73 2.18 -4.34
C MET A 1 -18.54 2.51 -3.45
N ASN A 2 -18.64 2.43 -2.12
CA ASN A 2 -17.52 2.74 -1.22
C ASN A 2 -16.45 1.62 -1.33
N PRO A 3 -15.25 1.89 -1.85
CA PRO A 3 -14.25 0.85 -2.17
C PRO A 3 -13.79 0.05 -0.94
N LEU A 4 -13.78 0.66 0.25
CA LEU A 4 -13.43 -0.03 1.50
C LEU A 4 -14.40 -1.19 1.80
N ARG A 5 -15.70 -0.89 1.71
CA ARG A 5 -16.76 -1.85 2.01
C ARG A 5 -16.82 -2.97 0.96
N HIS A 6 -16.32 -2.73 -0.25
CA HIS A 6 -16.24 -3.74 -1.29
C HIS A 6 -15.17 -4.79 -0.99
N ILE A 7 -13.95 -4.36 -0.65
CA ILE A 7 -12.84 -5.26 -0.33
C ILE A 7 -13.15 -6.08 0.92
N GLN A 8 -13.68 -5.44 1.97
CA GLN A 8 -14.07 -6.14 3.20
C GLN A 8 -15.12 -7.25 2.94
N ASN A 9 -16.08 -6.99 2.05
CA ASN A 9 -17.09 -8.00 1.68
C ASN A 9 -16.47 -9.18 0.90
N ILE A 10 -15.50 -8.92 0.03
CA ILE A 10 -14.81 -9.98 -0.72
C ILE A 10 -14.00 -10.84 0.24
N ASN A 11 -13.23 -10.22 1.14
CA ASN A 11 -12.41 -10.92 2.12
C ASN A 11 -13.25 -11.76 3.08
N ALA A 12 -14.37 -11.22 3.57
CA ALA A 12 -15.30 -11.96 4.42
C ALA A 12 -15.89 -13.18 3.70
N LYS A 13 -16.18 -13.06 2.39
CA LYS A 13 -16.68 -14.17 1.58
C LYS A 13 -15.60 -15.24 1.37
N GLU A 14 -14.36 -14.86 1.05
CA GLU A 14 -13.24 -15.80 0.91
C GLU A 14 -12.95 -16.57 2.21
N ALA A 15 -12.96 -15.87 3.36
CA ALA A 15 -12.82 -16.48 4.67
C ALA A 15 -13.94 -17.50 4.96
N SER A 16 -15.20 -17.16 4.65
CA SER A 16 -16.35 -18.06 4.85
C SER A 16 -16.30 -19.33 3.98
N LEU A 17 -15.64 -19.25 2.83
CA LEU A 17 -15.49 -20.37 1.89
C LEU A 17 -14.21 -21.18 2.13
N GLY A 18 -13.38 -20.81 3.13
CA GLY A 18 -12.08 -21.43 3.38
C GLY A 18 -11.07 -21.21 2.24
N ILE A 19 -11.31 -20.23 1.37
CA ILE A 19 -10.46 -19.90 0.22
C ILE A 19 -9.40 -18.91 0.71
N SER A 20 -8.43 -19.40 1.47
CA SER A 20 -7.39 -18.53 2.05
C SER A 20 -6.06 -18.57 1.29
N TYR A 21 -5.77 -19.56 0.43
CA TYR A 21 -4.38 -19.76 -0.05
C TYR A 21 -4.12 -20.28 -1.47
N TYR A 22 -5.12 -20.54 -2.33
CA TYR A 22 -4.82 -21.05 -3.68
C TYR A 22 -5.69 -20.41 -4.77
N GLN A 23 -5.02 -19.84 -5.79
CA GLN A 23 -5.37 -19.51 -7.19
C GLN A 23 -6.72 -18.82 -7.53
N ALA A 24 -7.75 -18.97 -6.69
CA ALA A 24 -9.09 -18.40 -6.86
C ALA A 24 -9.31 -17.12 -6.05
N SER A 25 -8.38 -16.77 -5.15
CA SER A 25 -8.48 -15.51 -4.41
C SER A 25 -8.28 -14.32 -5.34
N TRP A 26 -9.07 -13.26 -5.13
CA TRP A 26 -8.98 -12.01 -5.89
C TRP A 26 -7.59 -11.37 -5.82
N HIS A 27 -6.81 -11.65 -4.77
CA HIS A 27 -5.43 -11.24 -4.59
C HIS A 27 -4.49 -11.76 -5.67
N THR A 28 -4.80 -12.93 -6.27
CA THR A 28 -3.96 -13.56 -7.31
C THR A 28 -3.74 -12.63 -8.52
N ARG A 29 -4.66 -11.69 -8.76
CA ARG A 29 -4.53 -10.67 -9.82
C ARG A 29 -3.35 -9.70 -9.61
N TYR A 30 -2.79 -9.67 -8.40
CA TYR A 30 -1.71 -8.78 -7.99
C TYR A 30 -0.43 -9.53 -7.64
N LYS A 31 -0.33 -10.83 -7.97
CA LYS A 31 0.83 -11.70 -7.67
C LYS A 31 2.19 -11.17 -8.17
N ASP A 32 2.15 -10.30 -9.18
CA ASP A 32 3.33 -9.72 -9.83
C ASP A 32 3.67 -8.34 -9.26
N SER A 33 3.02 -7.93 -8.16
CA SER A 33 3.25 -6.65 -7.49
C SER A 33 3.63 -6.85 -6.02
N ALA A 34 4.81 -6.37 -5.67
CA ALA A 34 5.29 -6.34 -4.30
C ALA A 34 4.67 -5.21 -3.46
N TYR A 35 4.05 -4.22 -4.11
CA TYR A 35 3.59 -3.00 -3.43
C TYR A 35 2.11 -3.06 -3.05
N VAL A 36 1.82 -2.51 -1.88
CA VAL A 36 0.47 -2.14 -1.45
C VAL A 36 0.36 -0.62 -1.32
N PHE A 37 -0.80 -0.08 -1.67
CA PHE A 37 -1.16 1.30 -1.39
C PHE A 37 -1.63 1.44 0.06
N VAL A 38 -1.21 2.51 0.72
CA VAL A 38 -1.66 2.87 2.06
C VAL A 38 -2.16 4.30 2.03
N GLY A 39 -3.44 4.52 2.37
CA GLY A 39 -4.07 5.84 2.37
C GLY A 39 -4.75 6.16 3.69
N GLY A 40 -5.03 7.44 3.94
CA GLY A 40 -5.64 7.88 5.20
C GLY A 40 -4.66 7.99 6.37
N ILE A 41 -3.36 7.93 6.06
CA ILE A 41 -2.26 7.99 7.01
C ILE A 41 -2.31 9.34 7.75
N PRO A 42 -2.27 9.36 9.10
CA PRO A 42 -2.09 10.59 9.84
C PRO A 42 -0.83 11.35 9.39
N PHE A 43 -0.93 12.67 9.24
CA PHE A 43 0.16 13.49 8.70
C PHE A 43 1.42 13.52 9.59
N ASP A 44 1.26 13.18 10.86
CA ASP A 44 2.34 13.13 11.84
C ASP A 44 3.13 11.81 11.79
N LEU A 45 2.63 10.80 11.06
CA LEU A 45 3.36 9.53 10.89
C LEU A 45 4.45 9.65 9.83
N THR A 46 5.54 8.97 10.11
CA THR A 46 6.73 8.86 9.28
C THR A 46 6.81 7.51 8.57
N GLU A 47 7.75 7.39 7.64
CA GLU A 47 8.12 6.13 7.00
C GLU A 47 8.53 5.07 8.03
N GLY A 48 9.19 5.47 9.13
CA GLY A 48 9.57 4.56 10.22
C GLY A 48 8.38 4.01 11.00
N ASP A 49 7.35 4.83 11.22
CA ASP A 49 6.12 4.38 11.88
C ASP A 49 5.35 3.41 10.99
N LEU A 50 5.29 3.68 9.67
CA LEU A 50 4.71 2.76 8.71
C LEU A 50 5.49 1.45 8.68
N LEU A 51 6.82 1.49 8.66
CA LEU A 51 7.65 0.30 8.73
C LEU A 51 7.31 -0.52 9.98
N ALA A 52 7.23 0.09 11.16
CA ALA A 52 6.91 -0.59 12.41
C ALA A 52 5.53 -1.27 12.38
N VAL A 53 4.51 -0.59 11.83
CA VAL A 53 3.16 -1.15 11.72
C VAL A 53 3.12 -2.28 10.69
N PHE A 54 3.74 -2.11 9.52
CA PHE A 54 3.60 -3.06 8.42
C PHE A 54 4.51 -4.29 8.58
N SER A 55 5.62 -4.18 9.31
CA SER A 55 6.55 -5.30 9.57
C SER A 55 5.91 -6.47 10.34
N GLN A 56 4.76 -6.28 10.98
CA GLN A 56 4.03 -7.37 11.65
C GLN A 56 3.44 -8.40 10.67
N TYR A 57 3.30 -8.05 9.39
CA TYR A 57 2.69 -8.91 8.36
C TYR A 57 3.71 -9.55 7.43
N GLY A 58 4.98 -9.13 7.49
CA GLY A 58 6.05 -9.64 6.65
C GLY A 58 7.28 -8.74 6.61
N GLU A 59 8.30 -9.19 5.87
CA GLU A 59 9.51 -8.41 5.62
C GLU A 59 9.23 -7.26 4.65
N VAL A 60 9.32 -6.02 5.14
CA VAL A 60 9.15 -4.81 4.35
C VAL A 60 10.48 -4.43 3.70
N VAL A 61 10.51 -4.38 2.37
CA VAL A 61 11.72 -4.09 1.58
C VAL A 61 11.79 -2.65 1.10
N ASP A 62 10.65 -1.94 1.05
CA ASP A 62 10.60 -0.52 0.73
C ASP A 62 9.39 0.17 1.35
N VAL A 63 9.58 1.42 1.76
CA VAL A 63 8.49 2.33 2.17
C VAL A 63 8.66 3.65 1.43
N ASN A 64 7.59 4.09 0.77
CA ASN A 64 7.52 5.41 0.17
C ASN A 64 6.29 6.17 0.69
N LEU A 65 6.52 7.06 1.66
CA LEU A 65 5.51 8.02 2.09
C LEU A 65 5.52 9.22 1.14
N VAL A 66 4.42 9.43 0.42
CA VAL A 66 4.36 10.49 -0.58
C VAL A 66 4.25 11.84 0.11
N ARG A 67 5.21 12.72 -0.19
CA ARG A 67 5.28 14.08 0.33
C ARG A 67 5.02 15.11 -0.76
N ASP A 68 4.58 16.28 -0.34
CA ASP A 68 4.50 17.45 -1.19
C ASP A 68 5.90 18.05 -1.42
N LYS A 69 6.26 18.32 -2.67
CA LYS A 69 7.62 18.75 -3.04
C LYS A 69 7.95 20.18 -2.63
N GLY A 70 6.92 21.04 -2.50
CA GLY A 70 7.13 22.43 -2.08
C GLY A 70 7.27 22.56 -0.58
N THR A 71 6.49 21.78 0.17
CA THR A 71 6.38 21.91 1.63
C THR A 71 7.06 20.81 2.43
N GLY A 72 7.42 19.69 1.79
CA GLY A 72 7.97 18.48 2.45
C GLY A 72 6.95 17.69 3.28
N LYS A 73 5.70 18.17 3.37
CA LYS A 73 4.66 17.57 4.22
C LYS A 73 4.10 16.31 3.58
N SER A 74 3.77 15.33 4.41
CA SER A 74 3.07 14.11 3.98
C SER A 74 1.76 14.45 3.27
N LYS A 75 1.42 13.70 2.21
CA LYS A 75 0.12 13.78 1.55
C LYS A 75 -0.91 12.83 2.17
N GLY A 76 -0.56 12.13 3.25
CA GLY A 76 -1.44 11.19 3.95
C GLY A 76 -1.66 9.87 3.21
N PHE A 77 -0.75 9.53 2.29
CA PHE A 77 -0.72 8.25 1.61
C PHE A 77 0.70 7.85 1.21
N GLY A 78 0.92 6.56 0.99
CA GLY A 78 2.20 6.01 0.62
C GLY A 78 2.06 4.61 0.02
N PHE A 79 3.21 4.00 -0.21
CA PHE A 79 3.33 2.65 -0.74
C PHE A 79 4.32 1.87 0.11
N VAL A 80 4.00 0.60 0.35
CA VAL A 80 4.85 -0.32 1.12
C VAL A 80 5.08 -1.55 0.25
N ALA A 81 6.35 -1.94 0.07
CA ALA A 81 6.70 -3.18 -0.59
C ALA A 81 7.08 -4.26 0.42
N TYR A 82 6.61 -5.47 0.16
CA TYR A 82 7.05 -6.67 0.88
C TYR A 82 7.96 -7.54 0.03
N GLU A 83 8.78 -8.36 0.69
CA GLU A 83 9.59 -9.37 0.01
C GLU A 83 8.73 -10.44 -0.68
N ASP A 84 7.58 -10.78 -0.09
CA ASP A 84 6.71 -11.85 -0.56
C ASP A 84 5.24 -11.43 -0.75
N GLN A 85 4.55 -12.14 -1.66
CA GLN A 85 3.14 -11.91 -1.99
C GLN A 85 2.18 -12.26 -0.84
N ARG A 86 2.54 -13.19 0.04
CA ARG A 86 1.68 -13.56 1.16
C ARG A 86 1.56 -12.38 2.13
N SER A 87 2.64 -11.64 2.33
CA SER A 87 2.68 -10.45 3.19
C SER A 87 1.83 -9.30 2.64
N THR A 88 1.80 -9.08 1.32
CA THR A 88 0.89 -8.09 0.71
C THR A 88 -0.57 -8.46 0.93
N ASN A 89 -0.93 -9.74 0.80
CA ASN A 89 -2.29 -10.23 1.06
C ASN A 89 -2.69 -10.01 2.52
N LEU A 90 -1.83 -10.44 3.46
CA LEU A 90 -2.07 -10.26 4.90
C LEU A 90 -2.23 -8.79 5.28
N ALA A 91 -1.40 -7.90 4.74
CA ALA A 91 -1.51 -6.47 4.99
C ALA A 91 -2.85 -5.91 4.49
N VAL A 92 -3.27 -6.26 3.28
CA VAL A 92 -4.56 -5.80 2.71
C VAL A 92 -5.74 -6.35 3.53
N ASP A 93 -5.69 -7.60 3.95
CA ASP A 93 -6.80 -8.23 4.67
C ASP A 93 -6.99 -7.69 6.09
N ASN A 94 -5.89 -7.40 6.78
CA ASN A 94 -5.92 -7.07 8.20
C ASN A 94 -5.88 -5.55 8.46
N LEU A 95 -5.21 -4.77 7.60
CA LEU A 95 -5.07 -3.32 7.83
C LEU A 95 -6.07 -2.48 7.06
N ASN A 96 -6.76 -3.02 6.04
CA ASN A 96 -7.74 -2.25 5.30
C ASN A 96 -8.99 -1.95 6.14
N GLY A 97 -9.17 -0.68 6.51
CA GLY A 97 -10.22 -0.23 7.40
C GLY A 97 -9.81 -0.21 8.88
N ALA A 98 -8.55 -0.50 9.21
CA ALA A 98 -8.02 -0.37 10.57
C ALA A 98 -7.96 1.11 11.00
N GLN A 99 -8.02 1.36 12.32
CA GLN A 99 -7.84 2.70 12.87
C GLN A 99 -6.40 2.89 13.38
N ILE A 100 -5.75 3.95 12.90
CA ILE A 100 -4.44 4.41 13.38
C ILE A 100 -4.57 5.86 13.79
N LEU A 101 -4.26 6.17 15.06
CA LEU A 101 -4.40 7.50 15.66
C LEU A 101 -5.77 8.15 15.38
N GLY A 102 -6.85 7.37 15.48
CA GLY A 102 -8.22 7.83 15.25
C GLY A 102 -8.60 8.04 13.77
N ARG A 103 -7.73 7.68 12.81
CA ARG A 103 -8.03 7.73 11.37
C ARG A 103 -8.16 6.32 10.81
N ILE A 104 -9.19 6.11 9.99
CA ILE A 104 -9.33 4.87 9.24
C ILE A 104 -8.34 4.88 8.08
N ILE A 105 -7.44 3.88 8.05
CA ILE A 105 -6.53 3.69 6.93
C ILE A 105 -7.14 2.78 5.88
N ARG A 106 -6.77 3.03 4.62
CA ARG A 106 -7.09 2.18 3.48
C ARG A 106 -5.82 1.46 3.06
N VAL A 107 -5.89 0.14 2.94
CA VAL A 107 -4.81 -0.67 2.38
C VAL A 107 -5.36 -1.44 1.18
N ASP A 108 -4.66 -1.37 0.05
CA ASP A 108 -5.16 -1.95 -1.20
C ASP A 108 -4.00 -2.44 -2.06
N HIS A 109 -4.26 -3.44 -2.90
CA HIS A 109 -3.28 -3.92 -3.85
C HIS A 109 -3.11 -2.91 -5.00
N VAL A 110 -1.89 -2.81 -5.53
CA VAL A 110 -1.59 -1.98 -6.72
C VAL A 110 -0.89 -2.83 -7.78
N THR A 111 -1.14 -2.58 -9.07
CA THR A 111 -0.56 -3.40 -10.16
C THR A 111 0.69 -2.77 -10.79
N SER A 112 0.81 -1.44 -10.77
CA SER A 112 1.78 -0.73 -11.63
C SER A 112 2.62 0.30 -10.89
N TYR A 113 2.69 0.20 -9.56
CA TYR A 113 3.51 1.13 -8.78
C TYR A 113 4.99 0.80 -8.93
N LYS A 114 5.79 1.82 -9.26
CA LYS A 114 7.24 1.80 -9.18
C LYS A 114 7.68 3.07 -8.46
N LYS A 115 8.49 2.94 -7.41
CA LYS A 115 9.10 4.09 -6.76
C LYS A 115 9.93 4.83 -7.81
N LYS A 116 9.63 6.12 -8.03
CA LYS A 116 10.49 6.98 -8.83
C LYS A 116 11.72 7.30 -7.99
N GLU A 117 12.91 6.97 -8.48
CA GLU A 117 14.16 7.38 -7.83
C GLU A 117 14.29 8.91 -7.94
N GLU A 118 14.69 9.58 -6.86
CA GLU A 118 14.82 11.04 -6.81
C GLU A 118 15.81 11.61 -7.85
N GLY A 119 16.65 10.77 -8.45
CA GLY A 119 17.60 11.13 -9.50
C GLY A 119 17.00 11.27 -10.92
N ASP A 120 15.79 10.77 -11.17
CA ASP A 120 15.26 10.67 -12.55
C ASP A 120 14.46 11.91 -13.01
N GLU A 121 14.16 12.84 -12.10
CA GLU A 121 13.41 14.07 -12.42
C GLU A 121 14.24 15.15 -13.09
N GLY A 122 15.57 15.10 -12.96
CA GLY A 122 16.49 16.00 -13.67
C GLY A 122 16.47 15.79 -15.19
N THR A 123 16.19 14.56 -15.62
CA THR A 123 16.20 14.14 -17.03
C THR A 123 14.90 14.47 -17.76
N GLU A 124 13.76 14.48 -17.05
CA GLU A 124 12.45 14.69 -17.66
C GLU A 124 12.09 16.18 -17.84
N ARG A 125 12.65 17.10 -17.03
CA ARG A 125 12.56 18.55 -17.27
C ARG A 125 13.26 18.97 -18.56
N LYS A 126 14.47 18.45 -18.83
CA LYS A 126 15.22 18.74 -20.07
C LYS A 126 14.54 18.25 -21.36
N LYS A 127 13.65 17.25 -21.29
CA LYS A 127 12.90 16.74 -22.45
C LYS A 127 11.64 17.54 -22.78
N ARG A 128 11.14 18.36 -21.87
CA ARG A 128 9.96 19.23 -22.09
C ARG A 128 10.33 20.65 -22.52
N GLU A 129 11.61 21.01 -22.39
CA GLU A 129 12.16 22.32 -22.74
C GLU A 129 13.07 22.26 -23.99
N GLY A 130 13.19 21.10 -24.64
CA GLY A 130 13.98 20.88 -25.85
C GLY A 130 13.12 20.63 -27.07
#